data_AF-A0A5A8UC54-F1
#
_entry.id   AF-A0A5A8UC54-F1
#
_cell.length_a   1.000
_cell.length_b   1.000
_cell.length_c   1.000
_cell.angle_alpha   90.00
_cell.angle_beta   90.00
_cell.angle_gamma   90.00
#
_symmetry.space_group_name_H-M   'P 1'
#
loop_
_entity.id
_entity.type
_entity.pdbx_description
1 polymer ?
#
loop_
_entity_poly.entity_id
_entity_poly.type
_entity_poly.pdbx_seq_one_letter_code
_entity_poly.pdbx_strand_id
1 'polypeptide(L)' 'MIKAGIIGGTGYTGIELLRILHGHPQVEVVAISS' A
#
# COMPACT_ATOMS: atom_id res chain seq x y z
N MET A 1 14.67 1.17 3.28
CA MET A 1 13.32 0.59 3.42
C MET A 1 12.35 1.75 3.62
N ILE A 2 11.44 1.96 2.68
CA ILE A 2 10.46 3.06 2.69
C ILE A 2 9.20 2.51 3.37
N LYS A 3 8.72 3.22 4.39
CA LYS A 3 7.47 2.89 5.07
C LYS A 3 6.32 3.63 4.39
N ALA A 4 5.33 2.89 3.91
CA ALA A 4 4.18 3.45 3.20
C ALA A 4 2.88 3.21 3.99
N GLY A 5 2.06 4.25 4.09
CA GLY A 5 0.66 4.14 4.52
C GLY A 5 -0.28 4.37 3.34
N ILE A 6 -1.38 3.61 3.27
CA ILE A 6 -2.41 3.75 2.23
C ILE A 6 -3.69 4.27 2.86
N ILE A 7 -4.10 5.49 2.49
CA ILE A 7 -5.40 6.09 2.89
C ILE A 7 -6.39 5.90 1.73
N GLY A 8 -7.57 5.36 2.02
CA GLY A 8 -8.53 4.94 0.99
C GLY A 8 -8.21 3.56 0.40
N GLY A 9 -7.59 2.67 1.19
CA GLY A 9 -7.14 1.35 0.76
C GLY A 9 -8.24 0.40 0.30
N THR A 10 -9.50 0.68 0.63
CA THR A 10 -10.69 -0.09 0.24
C THR A 10 -11.18 0.22 -1.18
N GLY A 11 -10.80 1.36 -1.75
CA GLY A 11 -11.12 1.71 -3.13
C GLY A 11 -10.29 0.90 -4.13
N TYR A 12 -10.78 0.78 -5.38
CA TYR A 12 -10.09 0.02 -6.43
C TYR A 12 -8.64 0.46 -6.63
N THR A 13 -8.37 1.77 -6.58
CA THR A 13 -7.02 2.31 -6.68
C THR A 13 -6.16 1.94 -5.48
N GLY A 14 -6.73 1.92 -4.27
CA GLY A 14 -6.03 1.53 -3.05
C GLY A 14 -5.62 0.06 -3.05
N ILE A 15 -6.52 -0.82 -3.52
CA ILE A 15 -6.24 -2.25 -3.69
C ILE A 15 -5.14 -2.49 -4.73
N GLU A 16 -5.19 -1.80 -5.87
CA GLU A 16 -4.15 -1.94 -6.90
C GLU A 16 -2.80 -1.39 -6.44
N LEU A 17 -2.81 -0.27 -5.69
CA LEU A 17 -1.59 0.25 -5.07
C LEU A 17 -1.00 -0.77 -4.09
N LEU A 18 -1.83 -1.39 -3.23
CA LEU A 18 -1.37 -2.46 -2.34
C LEU A 18 -0.78 -3.63 -3.11
N ARG A 19 -1.43 -4.08 -4.19
CA ARG A 19 -0.95 -5.18 -5.04
C ARG A 19 0.45 -4.89 -5.59
N ILE A 20 0.69 -3.66 -6.05
CA ILE A 20 1.99 -3.24 -6.58
C ILE A 20 3.03 -3.16 -5.46
N LEU A 21 2.70 -2.52 -4.33
CA LEU A 21 3.64 -2.29 -3.23
C LEU A 21 3.98 -3.56 -2.45
N HIS A 22 3.08 -4.54 -2.38
CA HIS A 22 3.31 -5.81 -1.68
C HIS A 22 4.52 -6.60 -2.22
N GLY A 23 4.82 -6.47 -3.53
CA GLY A 23 5.97 -7.11 -4.17
C GLY A 23 7.22 -6.23 -4.26
N HIS A 24 7.19 -5.00 -3.77
CA HIS A 24 8.26 -4.04 -4.01
C HIS A 24 9.42 -4.21 -3.00
N PRO A 25 10.67 -4.48 -3.44
CA PRO A 25 11.76 -4.90 -2.55
C PRO A 25 12.24 -3.82 -1.58
N GLN A 26 11.84 -2.56 -1.80
CA GLN A 26 12.25 -1.43 -0.97
C GLN A 26 11.10 -0.79 -0.18
N VAL A 27 9.86 -1.31 -0.28
CA VAL A 27 8.69 -0.73 0.38
C VAL A 27 8.10 -1.74 1.37
N GLU A 28 7.76 -1.23 2.54
CA GLU A 28 6.98 -1.93 3.56
C GLU A 28 5.68 -1.15 3.77
N VAL A 29 4.53 -1.78 3.51
CA VAL A 29 3.23 -1.18 3.81
C VAL A 29 2.95 -1.37 5.30
N VAL A 30 2.94 -0.27 6.05
CA VAL A 30 2.86 -0.28 7.53
C VAL A 30 1.48 0.10 8.06
N ALA A 31 0.61 0.68 7.22
CA ALA A 31 -0.74 1.06 7.59
C ALA A 31 -1.67 1.09 6.37
N ILE A 32 -2.93 0.70 6.58
CA ILE A 32 -4.01 0.83 5.60
C ILE A 32 -5.24 1.34 6.34
N SER A 33 -5.88 2.39 5.83
CA SER A 33 -7.15 2.91 6.35
C SER A 33 -8.12 3.25 5.22
N SER A 34 -9.39 3.48 5.58
CA SER A 34 -10.42 4.03 4.71
C SER A 34 -10.77 5.46 5.08
#